data_AF-A0A9E5ER80-F1
#
_entry.id   AF-A0A9E5ER80-F1
#
_cell.length_a   1.000
_cell.length_b   1.000
_cell.length_c   1.000
_cell.angle_alpha   90.00
_cell.angle_beta   90.00
_cell.angle_gamma   90.00
#
_symmetry.space_group_name_H-M   'P 1'
#
loop_
_entity.id
_entity.type
_entity.pdbx_description
1 polymer ?
#
loop_
_entity_poly.entity_id
_entity_poly.type
_entity_poly.pdbx_seq_one_letter_code
_entity_poly.pdbx_strand_id
1 'polypeptide(L)'
;VCFAARDDGMSGGQAAMGGQPAARGRAVLGGLARVGTVALVIIAALDFAANRYGAGPEVYSSRPYSMTQIAAQQIEAVCDGCTVIVDWDAVGAGVSAHLDGRELYYLNRREFGTFAKFSNKNTPPTWDDAIAAMQRFDKPIFVHSGAYFSGSPPCCLNLMHVNGDGRHDTNLVWQLEADPVVPED
;
A
#
# COMPACT_ATOMS: atom_id res chain seq x y z
N VAL A 1 -0.38 24.39 -12.72
CA VAL A 1 -0.92 24.73 -14.06
C VAL A 1 -1.63 23.48 -14.57
N CYS A 2 -2.96 23.59 -14.78
CA CYS A 2 -3.94 22.84 -15.59
C CYS A 2 -3.80 21.30 -15.81
N PHE A 3 -4.86 20.48 -15.91
CA PHE A 3 -6.19 20.70 -16.48
C PHE A 3 -7.27 19.80 -15.85
N ALA A 4 -8.46 20.38 -15.66
CA ALA A 4 -9.73 19.68 -15.57
C ALA A 4 -10.35 19.61 -16.98
N ALA A 5 -10.93 18.47 -17.35
CA ALA A 5 -11.72 18.34 -18.57
C ALA A 5 -13.20 18.44 -18.21
N ARG A 6 -13.84 19.48 -18.74
CA ARG A 6 -15.29 19.63 -18.87
C ARG A 6 -15.52 20.00 -20.33
N ASP A 7 -16.39 19.26 -21.02
CA ASP A 7 -17.07 19.79 -22.19
C ASP A 7 -18.52 19.30 -22.20
N ASP A 8 -19.40 20.29 -22.10
CA ASP A 8 -20.85 20.22 -22.20
C ASP A 8 -21.25 20.44 -23.68
N GLY A 9 -22.33 19.78 -24.13
CA GLY A 9 -23.33 20.46 -24.98
C GLY A 9 -23.34 20.21 -26.50
N MET A 10 -24.53 19.82 -26.99
CA MET A 10 -25.03 19.74 -28.38
C MET A 10 -25.09 21.14 -29.06
N SER A 11 -25.38 21.40 -30.36
CA SER A 11 -26.30 20.80 -31.36
C SER A 11 -26.16 21.55 -32.71
N GLY A 12 -26.67 20.97 -33.82
CA GLY A 12 -27.32 21.74 -34.89
C GLY A 12 -26.91 21.45 -36.35
N GLY A 13 -27.85 20.92 -37.16
CA GLY A 13 -27.78 20.98 -38.64
C GLY A 13 -28.50 19.85 -39.38
N GLN A 14 -29.79 20.00 -39.69
CA GLN A 14 -30.57 19.15 -40.61
C GLN A 14 -30.32 19.51 -42.08
N ALA A 15 -30.30 18.53 -43.00
CA ALA A 15 -31.14 18.52 -44.21
C ALA A 15 -30.97 17.25 -45.08
N ALA A 16 -32.10 16.91 -45.73
CA ALA A 16 -32.30 16.13 -46.97
C ALA A 16 -32.69 14.63 -46.87
N MET A 17 -33.97 14.38 -47.16
CA MET A 17 -34.60 13.09 -47.44
C MET A 17 -34.18 12.51 -48.81
N GLY A 18 -34.13 11.18 -48.90
CA GLY A 18 -34.37 10.46 -50.15
C GLY A 18 -33.66 9.11 -50.27
N GLY A 19 -34.37 8.01 -50.02
CA GLY A 19 -34.01 6.67 -50.51
C GLY A 19 -33.90 5.57 -49.46
N GLN A 20 -34.91 4.71 -49.37
CA GLN A 20 -34.80 3.34 -48.83
C GLN A 20 -34.80 2.37 -50.03
N PRO A 21 -34.10 1.22 -49.99
CA PRO A 21 -34.43 0.20 -49.00
C PRO A 21 -33.24 -0.49 -48.31
N ALA A 22 -33.64 -1.30 -47.34
CA ALA A 22 -32.90 -2.05 -46.36
C ALA A 22 -31.86 -3.05 -46.89
N ALA A 23 -31.13 -3.60 -45.91
CA ALA A 23 -30.33 -4.84 -45.95
C ALA A 23 -28.85 -4.69 -46.29
N ARG A 24 -28.07 -4.06 -45.40
CA ARG A 24 -26.63 -4.39 -45.24
C ARG A 24 -26.01 -4.04 -43.88
N GLY A 25 -26.63 -3.17 -43.07
CA GLY A 25 -26.09 -2.76 -41.77
C GLY A 25 -26.41 -3.68 -40.57
N ARG A 26 -27.31 -4.65 -40.69
CA ARG A 26 -27.82 -5.42 -39.54
C ARG A 26 -26.94 -6.61 -39.13
N ALA A 27 -26.11 -7.12 -40.03
CA ALA A 27 -25.27 -8.29 -39.77
C ALA A 27 -24.00 -7.96 -38.96
N VAL A 28 -23.43 -6.76 -39.15
CA VAL A 28 -22.17 -6.35 -38.51
C VAL A 28 -22.38 -5.96 -37.03
N LEU A 29 -23.49 -5.28 -36.72
CA LEU A 29 -23.89 -4.95 -35.35
C LEU A 29 -24.25 -6.19 -34.52
N GLY A 30 -24.86 -7.21 -35.15
CA GLY A 30 -25.18 -8.48 -34.47
C GLY A 30 -23.94 -9.30 -34.09
N GLY A 31 -22.87 -9.21 -34.88
CA GLY A 31 -21.57 -9.85 -34.58
C GLY A 31 -20.85 -9.19 -33.41
N LEU A 32 -20.73 -7.86 -33.42
CA LEU A 32 -20.11 -7.08 -32.34
C LEU A 32 -20.88 -7.16 -31.02
N ALA A 33 -22.22 -7.12 -31.07
CA ALA A 33 -23.06 -7.30 -29.88
C ALA A 33 -22.86 -8.69 -29.26
N ARG A 34 -22.78 -9.76 -30.08
CA ARG A 34 -22.51 -11.12 -29.60
C ARG A 34 -21.12 -11.26 -29.00
N VAL A 35 -20.09 -10.65 -29.59
CA VAL A 35 -18.73 -10.64 -29.02
C VAL A 35 -18.70 -9.91 -27.67
N GLY A 36 -19.36 -8.74 -27.57
CA GLY A 36 -19.48 -8.00 -26.32
C GLY A 36 -20.23 -8.77 -25.24
N THR A 37 -21.35 -9.41 -25.58
CA THR A 37 -22.10 -10.26 -24.63
C THR A 37 -21.29 -11.47 -24.20
N VAL A 38 -20.57 -12.13 -25.10
CA VAL A 38 -19.70 -13.28 -24.75
C VAL A 38 -18.57 -12.84 -23.79
N ALA A 39 -17.94 -11.69 -24.04
CA ALA A 39 -16.91 -11.17 -23.13
C ALA A 39 -17.47 -10.87 -21.73
N LEU A 40 -18.67 -10.26 -21.64
CA LEU A 40 -19.32 -10.00 -20.36
C LEU A 40 -19.71 -11.29 -19.62
N VAL A 41 -20.17 -12.31 -20.34
CA VAL A 41 -20.45 -13.63 -19.75
C VAL A 41 -19.18 -14.29 -19.22
N ILE A 42 -18.05 -14.17 -19.93
CA ILE A 42 -16.76 -14.69 -19.47
C ILE A 42 -16.30 -13.97 -18.21
N ILE A 43 -16.35 -12.63 -18.18
CA ILE A 43 -15.98 -11.84 -17.00
C ILE A 43 -16.88 -12.20 -15.81
N ALA A 44 -18.20 -12.25 -16.01
CA ALA A 44 -19.15 -12.62 -14.98
C ALA A 44 -18.94 -14.06 -14.46
N ALA A 45 -18.56 -15.00 -15.33
CA ALA A 45 -18.24 -16.37 -14.93
C ALA A 45 -16.94 -16.44 -14.12
N LEU A 46 -15.92 -15.66 -14.49
CA LEU A 46 -14.67 -15.55 -13.73
C LEU A 46 -14.90 -14.91 -12.35
N ASP A 47 -15.68 -13.83 -12.28
CA ASP A 47 -16.04 -13.17 -11.01
C ASP A 47 -16.89 -14.09 -10.13
N PHE A 48 -17.82 -14.84 -10.71
CA PHE A 48 -18.61 -15.82 -9.97
C PHE A 48 -17.73 -16.96 -9.44
N ALA A 49 -16.81 -17.47 -10.25
CA ALA A 49 -15.86 -18.50 -9.81
C ALA A 49 -14.96 -17.97 -8.68
N ALA A 50 -14.43 -16.75 -8.82
CA ALA A 50 -13.61 -16.10 -7.79
C ALA A 50 -14.39 -15.87 -6.49
N ASN A 51 -15.65 -15.41 -6.56
CA ASN A 51 -16.50 -15.23 -5.37
C ASN A 51 -16.91 -16.55 -4.73
N ARG A 52 -17.16 -17.60 -5.53
CA ARG A 52 -17.68 -18.88 -5.01
C ARG A 52 -16.59 -19.78 -4.45
N TYR A 53 -15.42 -19.79 -5.06
CA TYR A 53 -14.31 -20.67 -4.68
C TYR A 53 -13.18 -19.92 -3.96
N GLY A 54 -13.26 -18.60 -3.87
CA GLY A 54 -12.21 -17.75 -3.31
C GLY A 54 -10.98 -17.68 -4.22
N ALA A 55 -10.00 -16.86 -3.83
CA ALA A 55 -8.67 -16.93 -4.43
C ALA A 55 -8.11 -18.35 -4.20
N GLY A 56 -7.67 -19.01 -5.28
CA GLY A 56 -7.16 -20.39 -5.20
C GLY A 56 -6.02 -20.55 -4.18
N PRO A 57 -5.77 -21.78 -3.70
CA PRO A 57 -4.78 -22.05 -2.64
C PRO A 57 -3.36 -21.56 -2.96
N GLU A 58 -3.04 -21.34 -4.24
CA GLU A 58 -1.72 -20.86 -4.67
C GLU A 58 -1.55 -19.34 -4.73
N VAL A 59 -2.62 -18.54 -4.65
CA VAL A 59 -2.49 -17.07 -4.79
C VAL A 59 -1.64 -16.47 -3.67
N TYR A 60 -1.55 -17.17 -2.53
CA TYR A 60 -0.82 -16.69 -1.37
C TYR A 60 0.07 -17.73 -0.67
N SER A 61 0.10 -18.99 -1.09
CA SER A 61 0.86 -20.06 -0.40
C SER A 61 2.39 -19.87 -0.50
N SER A 62 2.85 -19.15 -1.52
CA SER A 62 4.27 -18.88 -1.76
C SER A 62 4.80 -17.61 -1.09
N ARG A 63 3.93 -16.79 -0.49
CA ARG A 63 4.34 -15.52 0.13
C ARG A 63 4.40 -15.63 1.66
N PRO A 64 5.41 -15.00 2.30
CA PRO A 64 5.45 -14.93 3.75
C PRO A 64 4.21 -14.23 4.31
N TYR A 65 3.73 -14.70 5.46
CA TYR A 65 2.57 -14.11 6.12
C TYR A 65 2.85 -12.67 6.58
N SER A 66 4.08 -12.42 7.07
CA SER A 66 4.56 -11.12 7.52
C SER A 66 5.99 -10.86 7.07
N MET A 67 6.33 -9.59 6.81
CA MET A 67 7.67 -9.09 6.50
C MET A 67 8.42 -8.55 7.72
N THR A 68 7.89 -8.71 8.93
CA THR A 68 8.51 -8.17 10.16
C THR A 68 9.86 -8.83 10.48
N GLN A 69 10.03 -10.12 10.14
CA GLN A 69 11.32 -10.82 10.25
C GLN A 69 12.40 -10.20 9.35
N ILE A 70 12.06 -9.91 8.09
CA ILE A 70 13.00 -9.35 7.12
C ILE A 70 13.36 -7.91 7.51
N ALA A 71 12.38 -7.14 7.97
CA ALA A 71 12.61 -5.80 8.49
C ALA A 71 13.56 -5.84 9.72
N ALA A 72 13.36 -6.77 10.65
CA ALA A 72 14.24 -6.94 11.80
C ALA A 72 15.69 -7.29 11.40
N GLN A 73 15.88 -8.26 10.50
CA GLN A 73 17.20 -8.63 9.99
C GLN A 73 17.92 -7.47 9.31
N GLN A 74 17.19 -6.64 8.56
CA GLN A 74 17.74 -5.44 7.94
C GLN A 74 18.16 -4.41 9.00
N ILE A 75 17.33 -4.18 10.01
CA ILE A 75 17.66 -3.25 11.10
C ILE A 75 18.92 -3.69 11.84
N GLU A 76 19.07 -4.99 12.13
CA GLU A 76 20.30 -5.53 12.74
C GLU A 76 21.53 -5.33 11.84
N ALA A 77 21.38 -5.58 10.54
CA ALA A 77 22.47 -5.40 9.58
C ALA A 77 22.88 -3.93 9.42
N VAL A 78 21.91 -3.02 9.49
CA VAL A 78 22.09 -1.57 9.33
C VAL A 78 22.69 -0.95 10.59
N CYS A 79 22.15 -1.26 11.76
CA CYS A 79 22.56 -0.64 13.01
C CYS A 79 22.08 -1.44 14.23
N ASP A 80 22.97 -2.31 14.71
CA ASP A 80 22.84 -2.97 16.00
C ASP A 80 22.96 -1.92 17.13
N GLY A 81 21.82 -1.56 17.73
CA GLY A 81 21.72 -0.53 18.78
C GLY A 81 20.94 0.74 18.42
N CYS A 82 20.49 0.94 17.18
CA CYS A 82 19.72 2.13 16.78
C CYS A 82 18.33 2.23 17.40
N THR A 83 17.84 3.41 17.75
CA THR A 83 16.48 3.53 18.29
C THR A 83 15.46 3.21 17.19
N VAL A 84 14.77 2.08 17.34
CA VAL A 84 13.74 1.66 16.39
C VAL A 84 12.40 2.27 16.81
N ILE A 85 11.85 3.09 15.93
CA ILE A 85 10.54 3.71 16.06
C ILE A 85 9.58 2.94 15.16
N VAL A 86 8.41 2.60 15.69
CA VAL A 86 7.39 1.82 14.98
C VAL A 86 6.06 2.56 14.97
N ASP A 87 5.31 2.44 13.88
CA ASP A 87 4.00 3.09 13.72
C ASP A 87 2.94 2.53 14.66
N TRP A 88 2.81 1.21 14.73
CA TRP A 88 1.68 0.52 15.35
C TRP A 88 2.08 -0.73 16.12
N ASP A 89 1.23 -1.12 17.07
CA ASP A 89 1.45 -2.28 17.95
C ASP A 89 1.70 -3.58 17.17
N ALA A 90 0.95 -3.82 16.10
CA ALA A 90 1.04 -5.05 15.30
C ALA A 90 2.39 -5.20 14.58
N VAL A 91 2.91 -4.11 14.00
CA VAL A 91 4.21 -4.08 13.34
C VAL A 91 5.32 -4.19 14.38
N GLY A 92 5.23 -3.36 15.42
CA GLY A 92 6.22 -3.34 16.49
C GLY A 92 6.34 -4.67 17.23
N ALA A 93 5.24 -5.39 17.45
CA ALA A 93 5.30 -6.70 18.08
C ALA A 93 6.06 -7.74 17.25
N GLY A 94 5.84 -7.77 15.94
CA GLY A 94 6.59 -8.68 15.04
C GLY A 94 8.07 -8.32 14.99
N VAL A 95 8.39 -7.04 14.79
CA VAL A 95 9.79 -6.57 14.73
C VAL A 95 10.49 -6.82 16.07
N SER A 96 9.88 -6.47 17.20
CA SER A 96 10.45 -6.67 18.55
C SER A 96 10.70 -8.15 18.84
N ALA A 97 9.78 -9.04 18.46
CA ALA A 97 9.96 -10.48 18.65
C ALA A 97 11.15 -11.05 17.86
N HIS A 98 11.42 -10.51 16.67
CA HIS A 98 12.55 -10.92 15.85
C HIS A 98 13.88 -10.27 16.24
N LEU A 99 13.83 -9.15 16.98
CA LEU A 99 14.99 -8.49 17.59
C LEU A 99 15.22 -8.95 19.04
N ASP A 100 15.01 -10.23 19.34
CA ASP A 100 15.19 -10.82 20.69
C ASP A 100 14.43 -10.10 21.82
N GLY A 101 13.23 -9.59 21.54
CA GLY A 101 12.40 -8.90 22.54
C GLY A 101 12.83 -7.47 22.86
N ARG A 102 13.68 -6.87 22.03
CA ARG A 102 14.15 -5.49 22.16
C ARG A 102 13.00 -4.49 22.31
N GLU A 103 13.21 -3.49 23.17
CA GLU A 103 12.29 -2.37 23.32
C GLU A 103 12.32 -1.45 22.08
N LEU A 104 11.15 -1.18 21.53
CA LEU A 104 10.92 -0.26 20.42
C LEU A 104 10.06 0.91 20.88
N TYR A 105 10.16 2.06 20.21
CA TYR A 105 9.32 3.21 20.49
C TYR A 105 8.05 3.17 19.62
N TYR A 106 6.89 3.01 20.25
CA TYR A 106 5.60 2.89 19.58
C TYR A 106 4.95 4.26 19.41
N LEU A 107 4.83 4.76 18.17
CA LEU A 107 4.27 6.09 17.89
C LEU A 107 2.80 6.22 18.28
N ASN A 108 1.99 5.21 17.98
CA ASN A 108 0.56 5.15 18.33
C ASN A 108 0.27 5.33 19.83
N ARG A 109 1.29 5.11 20.68
CA ARG A 109 1.20 5.17 22.16
C ARG A 109 2.15 6.18 22.79
N ARG A 110 3.15 6.63 22.03
CA ARG A 110 4.23 7.54 22.45
C ARG A 110 5.07 7.00 23.61
N GLU A 111 5.30 5.70 23.67
CA GLU A 111 6.08 5.05 24.73
C GLU A 111 6.94 3.90 24.19
N PHE A 112 7.94 3.50 24.99
CA PHE A 112 8.68 2.27 24.75
C PHE A 112 7.89 1.04 25.18
N GLY A 113 8.06 -0.05 24.43
CA GLY A 113 7.47 -1.34 24.73
C GLY A 113 8.13 -2.46 23.95
N THR A 114 7.63 -3.67 24.15
CA THR A 114 8.04 -4.88 23.43
C THR A 114 6.81 -5.57 22.84
N PHE A 115 7.03 -6.68 22.13
CA PHE A 115 5.96 -7.56 21.64
C PHE A 115 4.94 -8.01 22.70
N ALA A 116 5.31 -7.99 23.98
CA ALA A 116 4.44 -8.45 25.08
C ALA A 116 3.54 -7.35 25.65
N LYS A 117 3.78 -6.07 25.31
CA LYS A 117 3.08 -4.94 25.91
C LYS A 117 2.05 -4.40 24.92
N PHE A 118 0.78 -4.75 25.08
CA PHE A 118 -0.33 -4.17 24.32
C PHE A 118 -0.89 -2.94 25.05
N SER A 119 -1.24 -1.88 24.32
CA SER A 119 -1.90 -0.70 24.89
C SER A 119 -3.36 -0.60 24.47
N ASN A 120 -4.19 -0.12 25.40
CA ASN A 120 -5.58 0.22 25.13
C ASN A 120 -5.75 1.64 24.55
N LYS A 121 -4.67 2.44 24.51
CA LYS A 121 -4.61 3.74 23.85
C LYS A 121 -3.88 3.58 22.52
N ASN A 122 -4.64 3.67 21.43
CA ASN A 122 -4.13 3.61 20.07
C ASN A 122 -4.59 4.87 19.34
N THR A 123 -3.71 5.86 19.26
CA THR A 123 -3.93 7.05 18.46
C THR A 123 -3.27 6.84 17.09
N PRO A 124 -4.00 7.05 15.98
CA PRO A 124 -3.40 7.04 14.64
C PRO A 124 -2.17 7.96 14.58
N PRO A 125 -0.96 7.44 14.33
CA PRO A 125 0.24 8.25 14.22
C PRO A 125 0.21 9.09 12.94
N THR A 126 0.94 10.20 12.95
CA THR A 126 1.11 11.08 11.80
C THR A 126 2.59 11.17 11.37
N TRP A 127 2.84 11.67 10.16
CA TRP A 127 4.21 11.95 9.68
C TRP A 127 4.95 12.94 10.59
N ASP A 128 4.23 13.92 11.15
CA ASP A 128 4.80 14.87 12.11
C ASP A 128 5.20 14.18 13.42
N ASP A 129 4.38 13.24 13.93
CA ASP A 129 4.73 12.44 15.11
C ASP A 129 5.98 11.59 14.85
N ALA A 130 6.11 11.00 13.65
CA ALA A 130 7.27 10.20 13.27
C ALA A 130 8.54 11.05 13.22
N ILE A 131 8.51 12.20 12.53
CA ILE A 131 9.67 13.10 12.44
C ILE A 131 10.06 13.60 13.84
N ALA A 132 9.09 14.03 14.65
CA ALA A 132 9.36 14.53 15.99
C ALA A 132 9.99 13.44 16.88
N ALA A 133 9.58 12.18 16.74
CA ALA A 133 10.21 11.06 17.44
C ALA A 133 11.63 10.81 16.92
N MET A 134 11.84 10.81 15.60
CA MET A 134 13.16 10.59 15.02
C MET A 134 14.15 11.68 15.47
N GLN A 135 13.75 12.95 15.44
CA GLN A 135 14.58 14.07 15.89
C GLN A 135 14.90 14.04 17.39
N ARG A 136 14.16 13.26 18.19
CA ARG A 136 14.33 13.16 19.64
C ARG A 136 15.38 12.13 20.04
N PHE A 137 15.58 11.10 19.24
CA PHE A 137 16.37 9.93 19.62
C PHE A 137 17.67 9.85 18.83
N ASP A 138 18.71 9.29 19.45
CA ASP A 138 19.96 9.05 18.77
C ASP A 138 19.82 7.90 17.77
N LYS A 139 20.34 8.13 16.55
CA LYS A 139 20.34 7.19 15.42
C LYS A 139 18.97 6.54 15.20
N PRO A 140 17.95 7.34 14.85
CA PRO A 140 16.59 6.86 14.74
C PRO A 140 16.38 6.08 13.44
N ILE A 141 15.77 4.90 13.53
CA ILE A 141 15.22 4.18 12.37
C ILE A 141 13.72 4.11 12.54
N PHE A 142 12.99 4.52 11.51
CA PHE A 142 11.53 4.45 11.52
C PHE A 142 11.04 3.32 10.64
N VAL A 143 10.27 2.41 11.23
CA VAL A 143 9.62 1.29 10.55
C VAL A 143 8.13 1.54 10.58
N HIS A 144 7.49 1.56 9.42
CA HIS A 144 6.04 1.60 9.37
C HIS A 144 5.46 0.66 8.34
N SER A 145 4.22 0.29 8.60
CA SER A 145 3.38 -0.31 7.58
C SER A 145 2.61 0.77 6.84
N GLY A 146 2.49 0.63 5.52
CA GLY A 146 1.69 1.57 4.69
C GLY A 146 0.19 1.59 5.04
N ALA A 147 -0.26 0.74 5.97
CA ALA A 147 -1.67 0.60 6.34
C ALA A 147 -2.15 1.65 7.36
N TYR A 148 -1.26 2.16 8.24
CA TYR A 148 -1.65 3.03 9.36
C TYR A 148 -1.14 4.47 9.23
N PHE A 149 -0.36 4.75 8.19
CA PHE A 149 0.08 6.08 7.80
C PHE A 149 -0.65 6.51 6.54
N SER A 150 -1.32 7.66 6.59
CA SER A 150 -1.96 8.27 5.42
C SER A 150 -1.19 9.49 4.94
N GLY A 151 -1.19 9.70 3.62
CA GLY A 151 -0.47 10.82 2.99
C GLY A 151 0.95 10.45 2.54
N SER A 152 1.50 11.30 1.68
CA SER A 152 2.84 11.12 1.15
C SER A 152 3.91 11.33 2.24
N PRO A 153 4.99 10.54 2.24
CA PRO A 153 6.11 10.77 3.13
C PRO A 153 6.67 12.19 2.93
N PRO A 154 6.99 12.90 4.03
CA PRO A 154 7.57 14.24 3.97
C PRO A 154 8.98 14.21 3.36
N CYS A 155 9.43 15.34 2.82
CA CYS A 155 10.67 15.42 2.05
C CYS A 155 11.95 15.17 2.86
N CYS A 156 11.90 15.24 4.18
CA CYS A 156 13.06 15.10 5.07
C CYS A 156 13.34 13.65 5.51
N LEU A 157 12.73 12.66 4.83
CA LEU A 157 12.91 11.25 5.10
C LEU A 157 13.43 10.54 3.85
N ASN A 158 14.46 9.72 4.04
CA ASN A 158 14.99 8.83 3.02
C ASN A 158 14.52 7.41 3.27
N LEU A 159 13.95 6.78 2.23
CA LEU A 159 13.53 5.39 2.27
C LEU A 159 14.74 4.50 2.10
N MET A 160 15.08 3.75 3.14
CA MET A 160 16.19 2.81 3.13
C MET A 160 15.78 1.51 2.43
N HIS A 161 14.65 0.93 2.86
CA HIS A 161 14.21 -0.38 2.40
C HIS A 161 12.70 -0.50 2.28
N VAL A 162 12.29 -1.30 1.30
CA VAL A 162 10.90 -1.68 1.02
C VAL A 162 10.77 -3.18 1.17
N ASN A 163 10.02 -3.63 2.18
CA ASN A 163 9.72 -5.04 2.39
C ASN A 163 8.25 -5.31 2.05
N GLY A 164 7.96 -5.52 0.76
CA GLY A 164 6.59 -5.56 0.23
C GLY A 164 6.08 -6.93 -0.23
N ASP A 165 6.85 -8.01 -0.03
CA ASP A 165 6.47 -9.35 -0.49
C ASP A 165 5.50 -10.08 0.47
N GLY A 166 5.13 -9.42 1.57
CA GLY A 166 4.22 -9.95 2.58
C GLY A 166 2.80 -10.10 2.07
N ARG A 167 2.08 -11.07 2.63
CA ARG A 167 0.66 -11.25 2.34
C ARG A 167 -0.20 -10.12 2.90
N HIS A 168 0.12 -9.65 4.11
CA HIS A 168 -0.72 -8.73 4.87
C HIS A 168 0.02 -7.50 5.39
N ASP A 169 1.32 -7.40 5.17
CA ASP A 169 2.12 -6.26 5.57
C ASP A 169 3.15 -5.87 4.51
N THR A 170 3.40 -4.57 4.45
CA THR A 170 4.53 -3.98 3.75
C THR A 170 5.26 -3.16 4.78
N ASN A 171 6.51 -3.51 5.11
CA ASN A 171 7.30 -2.74 6.07
C ASN A 171 8.27 -1.84 5.32
N LEU A 172 8.14 -0.54 5.54
CA LEU A 172 9.01 0.47 4.98
C LEU A 172 9.95 0.97 6.09
N VAL A 173 11.24 1.03 5.79
CA VAL A 173 12.29 1.44 6.73
C VAL A 173 12.85 2.78 6.27
N TRP A 174 12.80 3.78 7.14
CA TRP A 174 13.15 5.17 6.86
C TRP A 174 14.20 5.70 7.83
N GLN A 175 14.99 6.65 7.35
CA GLN A 175 15.89 7.47 8.14
C GLN A 175 15.68 8.96 7.87
N LEU A 176 16.16 9.83 8.76
CA LEU A 176 16.20 11.26 8.50
C LEU A 176 17.24 11.56 7.42
N GLU A 177 16.89 12.42 6.46
CA GLU A 177 17.84 12.89 5.44
C GLU A 177 18.95 13.76 6.07
N ALA A 178 18.58 14.58 7.05
CA ALA A 178 19.50 15.53 7.70
C ALA A 178 20.48 14.86 8.69
N ASP A 179 20.15 13.67 9.18
CA ASP A 179 20.98 12.90 10.13
C ASP A 179 20.82 11.40 9.83
N PRO A 180 21.39 10.92 8.73
CA PRO A 180 21.20 9.54 8.28
C PRO A 180 21.98 8.56 9.16
N VAL A 181 21.33 7.45 9.52
CA VAL A 181 21.98 6.36 10.25
C VAL A 181 22.99 5.65 9.36
N VAL A 182 22.63 5.46 8.09
CA VAL A 182 23.53 4.97 7.05
C VAL A 182 23.76 6.10 6.06
N PRO A 183 25.00 6.61 5.93
CA PRO A 183 25.34 7.62 4.93
C PRO A 183 24.96 7.13 3.53
N GLU A 184 24.43 8.03 2.70
CA GLU A 184 24.28 7.77 1.27
C GLU A 184 25.66 7.92 0.60
N ASP A 185 26.05 6.93 -0.21
CA ASP A 185 27.32 6.90 -0.96
C ASP A 185 27.39 7.98 -2.07
#